data_AF-A0A101ICQ1-F1
#
_entry.id   AF-A0A101ICQ1-F1
#
_cell.length_a   1.000
_cell.length_b   1.000
_cell.length_c   1.000
_cell.angle_alpha   90.00
_cell.angle_beta   90.00
_cell.angle_gamma   90.00
#
_symmetry.space_group_name_H-M   'P 1'
#
loop_
_entity.id
_entity.type
_entity.pdbx_description
1 polymer ?
#
loop_
_entity_poly.entity_id
_entity_poly.type
_entity_poly.pdbx_seq_one_letter_code
_entity_poly.pdbx_strand_id
1 'polypeptide(L)' 'MPKWVGWPELIVVLVIVLLVFGVGRISKIAGEMGEGIRAFRDGLTGEKKDEKQSEELHSSEKNDQ' A
#
# COMPACT_ATOMS: atom_id res chain seq x y z
N MET A 1 -27.89 17.16 -10.27
CA MET A 1 -26.90 17.65 -9.29
C MET A 1 -25.51 17.18 -9.75
N PRO A 2 -24.56 18.08 -10.02
CA PRO A 2 -23.34 17.76 -10.76
C PRO A 2 -22.35 16.94 -9.90
N LYS A 3 -21.92 15.78 -10.42
CA LYS A 3 -21.02 14.79 -9.79
C LYS A 3 -19.54 15.20 -9.73
N TRP A 4 -19.24 16.49 -9.58
CA TRP A 4 -17.87 17.02 -9.79
C TRP A 4 -17.09 17.31 -8.50
N VAL A 5 -17.71 17.19 -7.31
CA VAL A 5 -17.11 17.64 -6.03
C VAL A 5 -16.58 16.49 -5.15
N GLY A 6 -16.80 15.22 -5.50
CA GLY A 6 -16.43 14.11 -4.60
C GLY A 6 -15.02 13.55 -4.81
N TRP A 7 -14.70 13.19 -6.05
CA TRP A 7 -13.54 12.35 -6.36
C TRP A 7 -12.27 13.17 -6.71
N PRO A 8 -12.34 14.25 -7.50
CA PRO A 8 -11.15 15.01 -7.86
C PRO A 8 -10.45 15.66 -6.66
N GLU A 9 -11.22 16.20 -5.70
CA GLU A 9 -10.67 16.86 -4.51
C GLU A 9 -9.90 15.87 -3.62
N LEU A 10 -10.45 14.68 -3.41
CA LEU A 10 -9.78 13.62 -2.65
C LEU A 10 -8.47 13.17 -3.32
N ILE A 11 -8.44 13.08 -4.65
CA ILE A 11 -7.22 12.75 -5.42
C ILE A 11 -6.16 13.84 -5.23
N VAL A 12 -6.55 15.11 -5.32
CA VAL A 12 -5.60 16.23 -5.13
C VAL A 12 -5.00 16.21 -3.73
N VAL A 13 -5.82 15.99 -2.69
CA VAL A 13 -5.33 15.87 -1.30
C VAL A 13 -4.39 14.66 -1.16
N LEU A 14 -4.75 13.51 -1.74
CA LEU A 14 -3.91 12.31 -1.72
C LEU A 14 -2.53 12.58 -2.34
N VAL A 15 -2.47 13.28 -3.48
CA VAL A 15 -1.20 13.65 -4.12
C VAL A 15 -0.36 14.53 -3.20
N ILE A 16 -0.95 15.52 -2.54
CA ILE A 16 -0.22 16.38 -1.59
C ILE A 16 0.36 15.56 -0.42
N VAL A 17 -0.44 14.64 0.15
CA VAL A 17 0.01 13.74 1.22
C VAL A 17 1.17 12.87 0.73
N LEU A 18 1.09 12.31 -0.48
CA LEU A 18 2.17 11.50 -1.05
C LEU A 18 3.44 12.31 -1.33
N LEU A 19 3.34 13.60 -1.66
CA LEU A 19 4.50 14.47 -1.84
C LEU A 19 5.18 14.82 -0.50
N VAL A 20 4.40 15.07 0.56
CA VAL A 20 4.92 15.41 1.89
C VAL A 20 5.54 14.18 2.58
N PHE A 21 4.82 13.06 2.58
CA PHE A 21 5.25 11.85 3.28
C PHE A 21 6.14 10.94 2.41
N GLY A 22 6.02 11.02 1.09
CA GLY A 22 6.69 10.14 0.14
C GLY A 22 6.00 8.77 -0.01
N VAL A 23 5.99 8.23 -1.23
CA VAL A 23 5.41 6.91 -1.53
C VAL A 23 6.09 5.77 -0.76
N GLY A 24 7.41 5.85 -0.53
CA GLY A 24 8.16 4.79 0.15
C GLY A 24 7.82 4.65 1.64
N ARG A 25 7.56 5.78 2.33
CA ARG A 25 7.19 5.76 3.76
C ARG A 25 5.78 5.22 3.95
N ILE A 26 4.84 5.64 3.09
CA ILE A 26 3.46 5.16 3.11
C ILE A 26 3.39 3.67 2.79
N SER A 27 4.08 3.18 1.76
CA SER A 27 4.10 1.75 1.42
C SER A 27 4.72 0.88 2.52
N LYS A 28 5.77 1.37 3.19
CA LYS A 28 6.39 0.66 4.32
C LYS A 28 5.41 0.50 5.49
N ILE A 29 4.77 1.59 5.91
CA ILE A 29 3.79 1.59 7.01
C ILE A 29 2.55 0.75 6.63
N ALA A 30 2.08 0.87 5.39
CA ALA A 30 0.95 0.10 4.90
C ALA A 30 1.26 -1.41 4.79
N GLY A 31 2.50 -1.79 4.48
CA GLY A 31 2.94 -3.18 4.51
C GLY A 31 2.88 -3.77 5.92
N GLU A 32 3.53 -3.10 6.88
CA GLU A 32 3.53 -3.51 8.30
C GLU A 32 2.11 -3.54 8.88
N MET A 33 1.28 -2.54 8.56
CA MET A 33 -0.12 -2.49 8.99
C MET A 33 -0.99 -3.55 8.28
N GLY A 34 -0.72 -3.83 7.00
CA GLY A 34 -1.46 -4.78 6.19
C GLY A 34 -1.27 -6.22 6.66
N GLU A 35 -0.07 -6.57 7.10
CA GLU A 35 0.21 -7.87 7.73
C GLU A 35 -0.58 -8.04 9.03
N GLY A 36 -0.63 -7.01 9.88
CA GLY A 36 -1.43 -7.02 11.11
C GLY A 36 -2.93 -7.14 10.85
N ILE A 37 -3.45 -6.38 9.88
CA ILE A 37 -4.86 -6.47 9.47
C ILE A 37 -5.17 -7.84 8.88
N ARG A 38 -4.25 -8.42 8.09
CA ARG A 38 -4.39 -9.75 7.51
C ARG A 38 -4.43 -10.82 8.60
N ALA A 39 -3.49 -10.79 9.54
CA ALA A 39 -3.48 -11.71 10.68
C ALA A 39 -4.75 -11.58 11.54
N PHE A 40 -5.24 -10.34 11.75
CA PHE A 40 -6.49 -10.09 12.44
C PHE A 40 -7.69 -10.69 11.71
N ARG A 41 -7.80 -10.46 10.40
CA ARG A 41 -8.86 -11.05 9.56
C ARG A 41 -8.80 -12.57 9.58
N ASP A 42 -7.61 -13.15 9.42
CA ASP A 42 -7.41 -14.60 9.37
C ASP A 42 -7.76 -15.25 10.73
N GLY A 43 -7.46 -14.57 11.84
CA GLY A 43 -7.88 -14.99 13.18
C GLY A 43 -9.40 -14.92 13.41
N LEU A 44 -10.10 -13.96 12.80
CA LEU A 44 -11.56 -13.86 12.87
C LEU A 44 -12.29 -14.88 11.99
N THR A 45 -11.78 -15.15 10.79
CA THR A 45 -12.42 -16.06 9.83
C THR A 45 -12.01 -17.53 10.05
N GLY A 46 -10.95 -17.79 10.83
CA GLY A 46 -10.45 -19.14 11.11
C GLY A 46 -9.78 -19.82 9.92
N GLU A 47 -9.64 -19.12 8.78
CA GLU A 47 -8.95 -19.57 7.59
C GLU A 47 -7.44 -19.36 7.76
N LYS A 48 -6.72 -20.42 8.17
CA LYS A 48 -5.26 -20.43 8.12
C LYS A 48 -4.82 -20.52 6.66
N LYS A 49 -4.47 -19.39 6.04
CA LYS A 49 -3.88 -19.37 4.70
C LYS A 49 -2.38 -19.13 4.81
N ASP A 50 -1.62 -20.18 4.50
CA ASP A 50 -0.15 -20.22 4.52
C ASP A 50 0.49 -18.97 3.88
N GLU A 51 1.48 -18.47 4.59
CA GLU A 51 2.34 -17.35 4.24
C GLU A 51 3.14 -17.69 2.98
N LYS A 52 2.76 -17.11 1.85
CA LYS A 52 3.72 -16.83 0.78
C LYS A 52 3.54 -15.41 0.28
N GLN A 53 4.70 -14.82 0.03
CA GLN A 53 4.98 -13.73 -0.89
C GLN A 53 5.03 -12.33 -0.28
N SER A 54 6.24 -11.93 0.14
CA SER A 54 6.85 -10.68 -0.34
C SER A 54 8.36 -10.67 -0.06
N GLU A 55 9.11 -11.49 -0.78
CA GLU A 55 10.44 -11.07 -1.24
C GLU A 55 10.47 -11.29 -2.74
N GLU A 56 10.48 -10.19 -3.50
CA GLU A 56 11.22 -10.00 -4.74
C GLU A 56 10.60 -8.81 -5.52
N LEU A 57 11.08 -7.60 -5.22
CA LEU A 57 11.21 -6.56 -6.24
C LEU A 57 12.59 -5.92 -6.06
N HIS A 58 13.62 -6.72 -6.32
CA HIS A 58 14.94 -6.23 -6.67
C HIS A 58 14.94 -6.03 -8.18
N SER A 59 14.79 -4.78 -8.63
CA SER A 59 15.29 -4.34 -9.94
C SER A 59 15.45 -2.82 -9.96
N SER A 60 16.36 -2.37 -9.09
CA SER A 60 17.25 -1.27 -9.44
C SER A 60 18.60 -1.63 -8.83
N GLU A 61 19.46 -2.29 -9.60
CA GLU A 61 20.87 -1.89 -9.82
C GLU A 61 21.63 -2.93 -10.67
N LYS A 62 22.20 -2.45 -11.79
CA LYS A 62 23.54 -2.76 -12.32
C LYS A 62 23.71 -3.55 -13.65
N ASN A 63 24.42 -2.86 -14.55
CA ASN A 63 25.48 -3.30 -15.47
C ASN A 63 25.17 -3.48 -16.99
N ASP A 64 25.88 -2.64 -17.75
CA ASP A 64 26.58 -2.88 -19.02
C ASP A 64 25.84 -3.55 -20.18
N GLN A 65 25.45 -2.71 -21.15
CA GLN A 65 25.97 -2.80 -22.53
C GLN A 65 26.20 -1.39 -23.08
#